data_AF-A0A8H3XP90-F1
#
_entry.id   AF-A0A8H3XP90-F1
#
_cell.length_a   1.000
_cell.length_b   1.000
_cell.length_c   1.000
_cell.angle_alpha   90.00
_cell.angle_beta   90.00
_cell.angle_gamma   90.00
#
_symmetry.space_group_name_H-M   'P 1'
#
loop_
_entity.id
_entity.type
_entity.pdbx_description
1 polymer ?
#
loop_
_entity_poly.entity_id
_entity_poly.type
_entity_poly.pdbx_seq_one_letter_code
_entity_poly.pdbx_strand_id
1 'polypeptide(L)'
;MKPITNLMVQDSNHAIVFGAAGLLRWSTVYQLLSGYPTSRSFSRVSAVLNRSVPEAELHWPSPGPDRPQLRIVSGIDLLQGTGDDLAKQLKDKVNGVGQITHVFYFVFASLNEDPIKECTQNCGMMQRLADALNMAAPNLQTFMYSGWYQSSIFQPPLVEFMADNLFDDYARTVAYPWFRIPQRVLQRTQLDLDRAFPGNEAGFRSLLTPVSEKILGRIAIHAALNPDKCGQKIINLMDNDRSVSFAELWPAIANWFGLKGLGPRKLVTL
;
A
#
# COMPACT_ATOMS: atom_id res chain seq x y z
N MET A 1 -16.84 51.25 -5.82
CA MET A 1 -16.64 49.88 -6.35
C MET A 1 -16.64 48.91 -5.18
N LYS A 2 -17.10 47.66 -5.35
CA LYS A 2 -16.80 46.57 -4.40
C LYS A 2 -15.47 45.93 -4.79
N PRO A 3 -14.62 45.48 -3.85
CA PRO A 3 -13.50 44.61 -4.20
C PRO A 3 -14.05 43.29 -4.74
N ILE A 4 -13.58 42.85 -5.90
CA ILE A 4 -13.80 41.48 -6.35
C ILE A 4 -12.78 40.63 -5.60
N THR A 5 -13.22 39.98 -4.52
CA THR A 5 -12.45 38.87 -3.93
C THR A 5 -12.43 37.75 -4.96
N ASN A 6 -11.32 37.64 -5.69
CA ASN A 6 -11.00 36.45 -6.45
C ASN A 6 -10.85 35.30 -5.45
N LEU A 7 -11.95 34.58 -5.20
CA LEU A 7 -11.92 33.24 -4.64
C LEU A 7 -11.21 32.37 -5.67
N MET A 8 -9.88 32.33 -5.58
CA MET A 8 -9.10 31.30 -6.25
C MET A 8 -9.64 29.97 -5.76
N VAL A 9 -10.33 29.25 -6.64
CA VAL A 9 -10.58 27.83 -6.46
C VAL A 9 -9.19 27.20 -6.52
N GLN A 10 -8.60 27.00 -5.34
CA GLN A 10 -7.38 26.23 -5.21
C GLN A 10 -7.74 24.81 -5.64
N ASP A 11 -7.22 24.39 -6.80
CA ASP A 11 -7.53 23.09 -7.42
C ASP A 11 -7.25 21.97 -6.42
N SER A 12 -8.31 21.47 -5.79
CA SER A 12 -8.19 20.63 -4.60
C SER A 12 -8.01 19.18 -5.01
N ASN A 13 -6.91 18.59 -4.54
CA ASN A 13 -6.37 17.33 -5.03
C ASN A 13 -7.42 16.22 -5.20
N HIS A 14 -7.43 15.62 -6.39
CA HIS A 14 -8.07 14.33 -6.66
C HIS A 14 -7.01 13.21 -6.54
N ALA A 15 -7.21 12.31 -5.59
CA ALA A 15 -6.41 11.09 -5.44
C ALA A 15 -7.03 9.93 -6.22
N ILE A 16 -6.21 9.07 -6.82
CA ILE A 16 -6.62 7.75 -7.32
C ILE A 16 -5.80 6.65 -6.65
N VAL A 17 -6.47 5.60 -6.15
CA VAL A 17 -5.82 4.48 -5.43
C VAL A 17 -6.12 3.18 -6.17
N PHE A 18 -5.09 2.54 -6.69
CA PHE A 18 -5.22 1.31 -7.48
C PHE A 18 -5.23 0.06 -6.58
N GLY A 19 -6.24 -0.81 -6.76
CA GLY A 19 -6.41 -2.05 -6.01
C GLY A 19 -6.92 -1.85 -4.58
N ALA A 20 -7.77 -0.85 -4.35
CA ALA A 20 -8.12 -0.25 -3.06
C ALA A 20 -8.55 -1.17 -1.90
N ALA A 21 -8.85 -2.46 -2.12
CA ALA A 21 -9.23 -3.42 -1.08
C ALA A 21 -8.07 -4.25 -0.48
N GLY A 22 -6.81 -4.00 -0.86
CA GLY A 22 -5.64 -4.64 -0.21
C GLY A 22 -5.08 -3.78 0.92
N LEU A 23 -4.71 -4.38 2.06
CA LEU A 23 -4.29 -3.76 3.34
C LEU A 23 -3.74 -2.32 3.24
N LEU A 24 -2.56 -2.12 2.64
CA LEU A 24 -1.93 -0.80 2.47
C LEU A 24 -2.85 0.20 1.74
N ARG A 25 -3.45 -0.23 0.64
CA ARG A 25 -4.32 0.57 -0.26
C ARG A 25 -5.64 0.92 0.43
N TRP A 26 -6.19 -0.03 1.18
CA TRP A 26 -7.38 0.14 1.99
C TRP A 26 -7.16 1.24 3.03
N SER A 27 -6.01 1.22 3.71
CA SER A 27 -5.68 2.26 4.68
C SER A 27 -5.37 3.61 4.05
N THR A 28 -4.69 3.67 2.90
CA THR A 28 -4.53 4.94 2.16
C THR A 28 -5.90 5.56 1.86
N VAL A 29 -6.86 4.79 1.36
CA VAL A 29 -8.24 5.28 1.16
C VAL A 29 -8.90 5.65 2.49
N TYR A 30 -8.77 4.85 3.56
CA TYR A 30 -9.31 5.17 4.88
C TYR A 30 -8.78 6.51 5.41
N GLN A 31 -7.46 6.76 5.35
CA GLN A 31 -6.84 8.00 5.86
C GLN A 31 -7.19 9.20 4.98
N LEU A 32 -7.24 9.06 3.64
CA LEU A 32 -7.75 10.10 2.74
C LEU A 32 -9.19 10.48 3.10
N LEU A 33 -10.08 9.49 3.26
CA LEU A 33 -11.48 9.71 3.63
C LEU A 33 -11.68 10.17 5.07
N SER A 34 -10.68 9.98 5.95
CA SER A 34 -10.63 10.56 7.30
C SER A 34 -10.18 12.03 7.30
N GLY A 35 -9.98 12.66 6.14
CA GLY A 35 -9.49 14.03 6.03
C GLY A 35 -8.04 14.20 6.49
N TYR A 36 -7.17 13.22 6.25
CA TYR A 36 -5.74 13.34 6.53
C TYR A 36 -4.96 13.95 5.35
N PRO A 37 -4.00 14.88 5.58
CA PRO A 37 -3.66 15.52 6.85
C PRO A 37 -4.64 16.62 7.29
N THR A 38 -5.43 17.18 6.36
CA THR A 38 -6.57 18.08 6.66
C THR A 38 -7.75 17.76 5.75
N SER A 39 -8.97 18.13 6.15
CA SER A 39 -10.19 17.90 5.33
C SER A 39 -10.21 18.64 3.99
N ARG A 40 -9.28 19.58 3.78
CA ARG A 40 -9.10 20.30 2.50
C ARG A 40 -7.95 19.74 1.64
N SER A 41 -7.17 18.79 2.15
CA SER A 41 -6.01 18.25 1.45
C SER A 41 -6.36 17.43 0.21
N PHE A 42 -7.57 16.87 0.14
CA PHE A 42 -8.14 16.21 -1.04
C PHE A 42 -9.63 16.52 -1.13
N SER A 43 -10.14 16.81 -2.34
CA SER A 43 -11.59 16.97 -2.56
C SER A 43 -12.26 15.68 -3.03
N ARG A 44 -11.48 14.78 -3.67
CA ARG A 44 -11.98 13.60 -4.39
C ARG A 44 -11.04 12.42 -4.21
N VAL A 45 -11.60 11.22 -4.11
CA VAL A 45 -10.87 9.94 -4.03
C VAL A 45 -11.51 8.94 -4.99
N SER A 46 -10.76 8.49 -5.99
CA SER A 46 -11.15 7.39 -6.88
C SER A 46 -10.50 6.09 -6.41
N ALA A 47 -11.29 5.19 -5.83
CA ALA A 47 -10.85 3.90 -5.32
C ALA A 47 -11.07 2.82 -6.40
N VAL A 48 -10.00 2.38 -7.06
CA VAL A 48 -10.08 1.39 -8.15
C VAL A 48 -10.04 -0.04 -7.58
N LEU A 49 -11.03 -0.85 -7.92
CA LEU A 49 -11.17 -2.25 -7.53
C LEU A 49 -11.29 -3.14 -8.77
N ASN A 50 -10.82 -4.38 -8.70
CA ASN A 50 -11.06 -5.36 -9.77
C ASN A 50 -12.55 -5.77 -9.78
N ARG A 51 -12.99 -6.41 -8.68
CA ARG A 51 -14.42 -6.71 -8.43
C ARG A 51 -15.19 -5.46 -8.01
N SER A 52 -16.50 -5.44 -8.32
CA SER A 52 -17.44 -4.53 -7.66
C SER A 52 -17.61 -4.94 -6.19
N VAL A 53 -17.63 -3.98 -5.27
CA VAL A 53 -17.88 -4.18 -3.83
C VAL A 53 -18.65 -2.97 -3.31
N PRO A 54 -19.76 -3.14 -2.57
CA PRO A 54 -20.47 -2.03 -1.92
C PRO A 54 -19.58 -1.29 -0.91
N GLU A 55 -19.72 0.03 -0.83
CA GLU A 55 -18.95 0.87 0.11
C GLU A 55 -19.10 0.43 1.58
N ALA A 56 -20.29 -0.08 1.95
CA ALA A 56 -20.57 -0.58 3.29
C ALA A 56 -19.74 -1.82 3.68
N GLU A 57 -19.41 -2.70 2.74
CA GLU A 57 -18.56 -3.88 2.96
C GLU A 57 -17.06 -3.51 3.03
N LEU A 58 -16.71 -2.29 2.61
CA LEU A 58 -15.33 -1.81 2.63
C LEU A 58 -14.98 -1.12 3.96
N HIS A 59 -15.91 -0.97 4.91
CA HIS A 59 -15.67 -0.46 6.27
C HIS A 59 -14.88 0.88 6.36
N TRP A 60 -14.93 1.70 5.30
CA TRP A 60 -14.33 3.04 5.27
C TRP A 60 -15.14 4.04 6.10
N PRO A 61 -14.56 5.20 6.50
CA PRO A 61 -15.26 6.20 7.29
C PRO A 61 -16.56 6.64 6.61
N SER A 62 -17.67 6.70 7.33
CA SER A 62 -18.98 7.05 6.76
C SER A 62 -19.03 8.46 6.17
N PRO A 63 -19.98 8.77 5.26
CA PRO A 63 -20.22 10.12 4.75
C PRO A 63 -20.35 11.17 5.86
N GLY A 64 -19.70 12.32 5.67
CA GLY A 64 -19.70 13.47 6.58
C GLY A 64 -19.26 14.75 5.85
N PRO A 65 -19.44 15.94 6.45
CA PRO A 65 -19.23 17.22 5.76
C PRO A 65 -17.78 17.47 5.33
N ASP A 66 -16.82 16.96 6.11
CA ASP A 66 -15.37 17.06 5.87
C ASP A 66 -14.79 15.87 5.08
N ARG A 67 -15.64 14.95 4.58
CA ARG A 67 -15.20 13.76 3.83
C ARG A 67 -15.02 14.09 2.34
N PRO A 68 -13.86 13.78 1.73
CA PRO A 68 -13.69 13.86 0.27
C PRO A 68 -14.74 13.03 -0.48
N GLN A 69 -15.10 13.45 -1.70
CA GLN A 69 -16.01 12.69 -2.55
C GLN A 69 -15.35 11.37 -2.99
N LEU A 70 -15.82 10.25 -2.45
CA LEU A 70 -15.44 8.92 -2.88
C LEU A 70 -16.14 8.55 -4.20
N ARG A 71 -15.39 7.89 -5.10
CA ARG A 71 -15.92 7.10 -6.21
C ARG A 71 -15.23 5.74 -6.22
N ILE A 72 -16.00 4.67 -6.14
CA ILE A 72 -15.51 3.32 -6.39
C ILE A 72 -15.56 3.09 -7.90
N VAL A 73 -14.45 2.63 -8.48
CA VAL A 73 -14.30 2.40 -9.93
C VAL A 73 -13.91 0.95 -10.15
N SER A 74 -14.67 0.22 -10.97
CA SER A 74 -14.50 -1.23 -11.15
C SER A 74 -14.18 -1.65 -12.58
N GLY A 75 -13.44 -2.75 -12.71
CA GLY A 75 -13.08 -3.34 -14.01
C GLY A 75 -12.16 -2.46 -14.86
N ILE A 76 -11.22 -1.73 -14.24
CA ILE A 76 -10.03 -1.24 -14.95
C ILE A 76 -9.02 -2.40 -14.96
N ASP A 77 -8.68 -2.90 -16.15
CA ASP A 77 -7.63 -3.90 -16.31
C ASP A 77 -6.26 -3.23 -16.49
N LEU A 78 -5.29 -3.74 -15.76
CA LEU A 78 -3.89 -3.32 -15.78
C LEU A 78 -2.98 -4.39 -16.43
N LEU A 79 -3.47 -5.63 -16.59
CA LEU A 79 -2.72 -6.80 -17.05
C LEU A 79 -2.56 -6.84 -18.58
N GLN A 80 -3.57 -6.39 -19.32
CA GLN A 80 -3.66 -6.49 -20.77
C GLN A 80 -3.79 -5.12 -21.47
N GLY A 81 -3.73 -5.13 -22.80
CA GLY A 81 -3.89 -3.94 -23.64
C GLY A 81 -2.67 -3.02 -23.71
N THR A 82 -2.85 -1.83 -24.27
CA THR A 82 -1.83 -0.77 -24.39
C THR A 82 -2.04 0.36 -23.38
N GLY A 83 -1.08 1.30 -23.31
CA GLY A 83 -1.26 2.56 -22.58
C GLY A 83 -2.48 3.35 -23.07
N ASP A 84 -2.74 3.39 -24.38
CA ASP A 84 -3.93 4.01 -24.97
C ASP A 84 -5.24 3.34 -24.54
N ASP A 85 -5.27 2.02 -24.46
CA ASP A 85 -6.46 1.27 -24.05
C ASP A 85 -6.77 1.48 -22.56
N LEU A 86 -5.73 1.56 -21.73
CA LEU A 86 -5.89 1.96 -20.33
C LEU A 86 -6.24 3.45 -20.19
N ALA A 87 -5.74 4.34 -21.06
CA ALA A 87 -6.14 5.74 -21.08
C ALA A 87 -7.63 5.92 -21.43
N LYS A 88 -8.16 5.13 -22.37
CA LYS A 88 -9.59 5.04 -22.68
C LYS A 88 -10.38 4.57 -21.46
N GLN A 89 -10.00 3.42 -20.87
CA GLN A 89 -10.64 2.90 -19.65
C GLN A 89 -10.66 3.91 -18.50
N LEU A 90 -9.59 4.69 -18.29
CA LEU A 90 -9.54 5.73 -17.28
C LEU A 90 -10.45 6.92 -17.62
N LYS A 91 -10.48 7.37 -18.87
CA LYS A 91 -11.37 8.46 -19.34
C LYS A 91 -12.84 8.09 -19.26
N ASP A 92 -13.18 6.84 -19.57
CA ASP A 92 -14.56 6.34 -19.56
C ASP A 92 -15.09 6.10 -18.13
N LYS A 93 -14.23 5.62 -17.22
CA LYS A 93 -14.65 5.12 -15.89
C LYS A 93 -14.29 6.03 -14.72
N VAL A 94 -13.27 6.89 -14.84
CA VAL A 94 -12.85 7.80 -13.76
C VAL A 94 -13.38 9.21 -14.02
N ASN A 95 -14.53 9.52 -13.41
CA ASN A 95 -15.08 10.88 -13.44
C ASN A 95 -14.05 11.87 -12.89
N GLY A 96 -13.63 12.83 -13.71
CA GLY A 96 -12.59 13.80 -13.36
C GLY A 96 -11.16 13.26 -13.46
N VAL A 97 -10.88 12.34 -14.40
CA VAL A 97 -9.53 11.83 -14.68
C VAL A 97 -8.50 12.94 -14.92
N GLY A 98 -8.89 14.00 -15.63
CA GLY A 98 -8.00 15.12 -15.97
C GLY A 98 -7.53 15.92 -14.75
N GLN A 99 -8.31 15.87 -13.65
CA GLN A 99 -8.02 16.54 -12.39
C GLN A 99 -7.24 15.65 -11.40
N ILE A 100 -6.90 14.40 -11.77
CA ILE A 100 -6.03 13.55 -10.94
C ILE A 100 -4.69 14.26 -10.72
N THR A 101 -4.31 14.34 -9.45
CA THR A 101 -3.06 14.98 -8.99
C THR A 101 -2.14 13.98 -8.29
N HIS A 102 -2.71 12.99 -7.60
CA HIS A 102 -1.98 12.04 -6.78
C HIS A 102 -2.41 10.61 -7.10
N VAL A 103 -1.46 9.76 -7.47
CA VAL A 103 -1.67 8.33 -7.78
C VAL A 103 -1.02 7.48 -6.70
N PHE A 104 -1.76 6.53 -6.16
CA PHE A 104 -1.27 5.53 -5.19
C PHE A 104 -1.36 4.14 -5.82
N TYR A 105 -0.22 3.62 -6.30
CA TYR A 105 -0.10 2.36 -7.02
C TYR A 105 0.64 1.32 -6.17
N PHE A 106 -0.12 0.49 -5.46
CA PHE A 106 0.44 -0.61 -4.65
C PHE A 106 -0.10 -1.99 -5.09
N VAL A 107 -0.46 -2.10 -6.37
CA VAL A 107 -1.02 -3.32 -6.98
C VAL A 107 0.09 -4.35 -7.21
N PHE A 108 -0.23 -5.63 -7.08
CA PHE A 108 0.69 -6.70 -7.40
C PHE A 108 -0.08 -7.90 -7.95
N ALA A 109 0.37 -8.46 -9.07
CA ALA A 109 -0.18 -9.65 -9.69
C ALA A 109 0.86 -10.78 -9.61
N SER A 110 0.63 -11.76 -8.74
CA SER A 110 1.60 -12.83 -8.49
C SER A 110 1.49 -13.96 -9.51
N LEU A 111 2.64 -14.49 -9.91
CA LEU A 111 2.82 -15.68 -10.74
C LEU A 111 3.78 -16.62 -9.99
N ASN A 112 3.21 -17.45 -9.09
CA ASN A 112 3.92 -18.19 -8.03
C ASN A 112 5.07 -19.14 -8.47
N GLU A 113 5.31 -19.28 -9.78
CA GLU A 113 6.17 -20.30 -10.38
C GLU A 113 7.30 -19.72 -11.25
N ASP A 114 7.25 -18.44 -11.62
CA ASP A 114 8.28 -17.79 -12.44
C ASP A 114 8.48 -16.32 -12.03
N PRO A 115 9.52 -16.00 -11.23
CA PRO A 115 9.73 -14.66 -10.71
C PRO A 115 10.23 -13.67 -11.78
N ILE A 116 10.68 -14.13 -12.95
CA ILE A 116 11.08 -13.26 -14.07
C ILE A 116 9.84 -12.85 -14.86
N LYS A 117 8.94 -13.80 -15.20
CA LYS A 117 7.64 -13.45 -15.79
C LYS A 117 6.80 -12.60 -14.84
N GLU A 118 6.85 -12.87 -13.54
CA GLU A 118 6.21 -12.06 -12.50
C GLU A 118 6.81 -10.63 -12.44
N CYS A 119 8.13 -10.49 -12.61
CA CYS A 119 8.80 -9.21 -12.79
C CYS A 119 8.27 -8.48 -14.03
N THR A 120 8.43 -9.06 -15.22
CA THR A 120 7.99 -8.48 -16.50
C THR A 120 6.50 -8.08 -16.50
N GLN A 121 5.62 -8.90 -15.92
CA GLN A 121 4.19 -8.60 -15.82
C GLN A 121 3.92 -7.35 -14.97
N ASN A 122 4.50 -7.25 -13.78
CA ASN A 122 4.23 -6.14 -12.87
C ASN A 122 4.91 -4.83 -13.34
N CYS A 123 6.08 -4.91 -13.98
CA CYS A 123 6.68 -3.78 -14.69
C CYS A 123 5.78 -3.29 -15.83
N GLY A 124 5.24 -4.21 -16.64
CA GLY A 124 4.30 -3.90 -17.72
C GLY A 124 3.00 -3.26 -17.23
N MET A 125 2.47 -3.70 -16.07
CA MET A 125 1.31 -3.07 -15.42
C MET A 125 1.60 -1.63 -15.00
N MET A 126 2.78 -1.35 -14.44
CA MET A 126 3.17 0.01 -14.06
C MET A 126 3.40 0.88 -15.30
N GLN A 127 4.11 0.39 -16.31
CA GLN A 127 4.42 1.15 -17.53
C GLN A 127 3.13 1.58 -18.24
N ARG A 128 2.21 0.64 -18.51
CA ARG A 128 0.90 0.96 -19.12
C ARG A 128 0.14 2.02 -18.33
N LEU A 129 0.19 1.98 -17.00
CA LEU A 129 -0.48 2.97 -16.17
C LEU A 129 0.20 4.34 -16.24
N ALA A 130 1.53 4.40 -16.26
CA ALA A 130 2.27 5.65 -16.46
C ALA A 130 1.95 6.28 -17.83
N ASP A 131 2.01 5.48 -18.90
CA ASP A 131 1.64 5.90 -20.27
C ASP A 131 0.21 6.43 -20.32
N ALA A 132 -0.73 5.68 -19.72
CA ALA A 132 -2.14 6.05 -19.68
C ALA A 132 -2.40 7.35 -18.91
N LEU A 133 -1.71 7.57 -17.80
CA LEU A 133 -1.82 8.78 -16.99
C LEU A 133 -1.21 9.99 -17.71
N ASN A 134 -0.06 9.85 -18.38
CA ASN A 134 0.53 10.89 -19.22
C ASN A 134 -0.46 11.37 -20.31
N MET A 135 -1.33 10.48 -20.79
CA MET A 135 -2.38 10.79 -21.78
C MET A 135 -3.74 11.23 -21.19
N ALA A 136 -3.96 11.14 -19.87
CA ALA A 136 -5.28 11.29 -19.26
C ALA A 136 -5.36 12.22 -18.03
N ALA A 137 -4.23 12.46 -17.35
CA ALA A 137 -4.14 13.23 -16.10
C ALA A 137 -3.06 14.33 -16.22
N PRO A 138 -3.28 15.40 -17.02
CA PRO A 138 -2.30 16.48 -17.19
C PRO A 138 -2.00 17.25 -15.90
N ASN A 139 -2.86 17.14 -14.88
CA ASN A 139 -2.65 17.74 -13.56
C ASN A 139 -1.85 16.84 -12.59
N LEU A 140 -1.27 15.72 -13.05
CA LEU A 140 -0.55 14.78 -12.20
C LEU A 140 0.69 15.43 -11.56
N GLN A 141 0.72 15.46 -10.23
CA GLN A 141 1.80 16.01 -9.40
C GLN A 141 2.67 14.92 -8.76
N THR A 142 2.10 13.74 -8.48
CA THR A 142 2.83 12.63 -7.84
C THR A 142 2.28 11.25 -8.18
N PHE A 143 3.20 10.31 -8.42
CA PHE A 143 2.95 8.88 -8.52
C PHE A 143 3.70 8.16 -7.39
N MET A 144 2.96 7.60 -6.42
CA MET A 144 3.49 6.89 -5.26
C MET A 144 3.32 5.38 -5.44
N TYR A 145 4.37 4.59 -5.20
CA TYR A 145 4.35 3.13 -5.28
C TYR A 145 5.12 2.47 -4.11
N SER A 146 5.04 1.13 -3.99
CA SER A 146 5.58 0.39 -2.83
C SER A 146 6.51 -0.74 -3.24
N GLY A 147 7.75 -0.70 -2.73
CA GLY A 147 8.69 -1.83 -2.76
C GLY A 147 8.55 -2.77 -1.55
N TRP A 148 9.34 -3.84 -1.54
CA TRP A 148 9.51 -4.82 -0.47
C TRP A 148 10.90 -5.47 -0.64
N TYR A 149 11.49 -6.09 0.38
CA TYR A 149 12.84 -6.67 0.32
C TYR A 149 12.90 -8.01 1.04
N GLN A 150 13.74 -8.96 0.57
CA GLN A 150 14.03 -10.14 1.37
C GLN A 150 15.00 -9.82 2.50
N SER A 151 14.66 -10.23 3.72
CA SER A 151 15.58 -10.26 4.87
C SER A 151 16.68 -11.33 4.76
N SER A 152 16.76 -12.06 3.64
CA SER A 152 17.81 -13.04 3.33
C SER A 152 18.98 -12.46 2.52
N ILE A 153 18.84 -11.24 2.00
CA ILE A 153 19.85 -10.57 1.15
C ILE A 153 20.67 -9.57 1.97
N PHE A 154 20.01 -8.79 2.84
CA PHE A 154 20.63 -7.76 3.67
C PHE A 154 20.46 -8.08 5.16
N GLN A 155 21.51 -7.84 5.95
CA GLN A 155 21.40 -7.89 7.41
C GLN A 155 20.70 -6.62 7.93
N PRO A 156 19.81 -6.72 8.94
CA PRO A 156 19.16 -5.56 9.54
C PRO A 156 20.15 -4.71 10.37
N PRO A 157 19.88 -3.41 10.58
CA PRO A 157 18.69 -2.67 10.14
C PRO A 157 18.69 -2.43 8.62
N LEU A 158 17.52 -2.59 8.00
CA LEU A 158 17.33 -2.22 6.60
C LEU A 158 17.25 -0.69 6.50
N VAL A 159 18.05 -0.11 5.61
CA VAL A 159 18.19 1.33 5.41
C VAL A 159 18.13 1.65 3.92
N GLU A 160 17.61 2.83 3.59
CA GLU A 160 17.14 3.20 2.25
C GLU A 160 18.18 2.94 1.14
N PHE A 161 19.46 3.25 1.38
CA PHE A 161 20.53 3.08 0.38
C PHE A 161 20.86 1.62 0.05
N MET A 162 20.42 0.63 0.84
CA MET A 162 20.53 -0.79 0.46
C MET A 162 19.75 -1.10 -0.82
N ALA A 163 18.73 -0.28 -1.12
CA ALA A 163 17.99 -0.36 -2.36
C ALA A 163 18.85 -0.12 -3.61
N ASP A 164 19.84 0.76 -3.51
CA ASP A 164 20.70 1.16 -4.64
C ASP A 164 21.81 0.13 -4.92
N ASN A 165 21.93 -0.91 -4.07
CA ASN A 165 23.07 -1.82 -4.00
C ASN A 165 22.63 -3.31 -4.11
N LEU A 166 21.90 -3.64 -5.16
CA LEU A 166 21.34 -4.98 -5.41
C LEU A 166 22.26 -5.80 -6.33
N PHE A 167 22.36 -7.11 -6.10
CA PHE A 167 23.04 -8.03 -7.02
C PHE A 167 22.25 -8.22 -8.33
N ASP A 168 22.91 -8.27 -9.48
CA ASP A 168 22.27 -8.31 -10.82
C ASP A 168 21.28 -9.47 -11.02
N ASP A 169 21.62 -10.67 -10.55
CA ASP A 169 20.73 -11.85 -10.66
C ASP A 169 19.50 -11.72 -9.77
N TYR A 170 19.66 -11.07 -8.62
CA TYR A 170 18.53 -10.69 -7.79
C TYR A 170 17.68 -9.67 -8.53
N ALA A 171 18.23 -8.53 -8.97
CA ALA A 171 17.52 -7.43 -9.63
C ALA A 171 16.62 -7.84 -10.83
N ARG A 172 16.89 -8.98 -11.48
CA ARG A 172 16.04 -9.54 -12.56
C ARG A 172 14.76 -10.21 -12.07
N THR A 173 14.79 -10.86 -10.91
CA THR A 173 13.68 -11.68 -10.38
C THR A 173 12.65 -10.84 -9.59
N VAL A 174 12.68 -9.52 -9.79
CA VAL A 174 12.46 -8.52 -8.74
C VAL A 174 11.74 -7.28 -9.35
N ALA A 175 10.40 -7.38 -9.46
CA ALA A 175 9.51 -6.44 -10.16
C ALA A 175 9.53 -4.92 -9.80
N TYR A 176 9.85 -4.54 -8.56
CA TYR A 176 9.79 -3.14 -8.13
C TYR A 176 11.19 -2.56 -8.08
N PRO A 177 12.00 -2.87 -7.04
CA PRO A 177 13.71 -3.81 -7.16
C PRO A 177 14.24 -4.19 -8.54
N TRP A 178 14.17 -3.24 -9.49
CA TRP A 178 14.77 -1.89 -9.27
C TRP A 178 14.05 -0.83 -8.38
N PHE A 179 13.61 -0.95 -7.11
CA PHE A 179 13.73 -1.90 -5.87
C PHE A 179 12.26 -4.57 -5.55
N ARG A 180 12.47 -5.70 -4.74
CA ARG A 180 11.58 -6.85 -4.25
C ARG A 180 12.41 -7.72 -3.23
N ILE A 181 12.03 -8.85 -2.57
CA ILE A 181 10.91 -9.85 -2.63
C ILE A 181 10.42 -10.34 -1.21
N PRO A 182 10.04 -11.60 -0.84
CA PRO A 182 8.90 -11.80 0.08
C PRO A 182 9.22 -12.36 1.48
N GLN A 183 8.15 -12.57 2.26
CA GLN A 183 7.94 -13.89 2.86
C GLN A 183 6.46 -14.36 2.84
N ARG A 184 6.22 -15.60 3.31
CA ARG A 184 5.02 -16.44 3.03
C ARG A 184 3.88 -16.28 4.06
N VAL A 185 2.72 -16.86 3.75
CA VAL A 185 1.52 -16.96 4.62
C VAL A 185 1.26 -18.42 5.00
N LEU A 186 0.69 -18.68 6.19
CA LEU A 186 0.26 -20.00 6.68
C LEU A 186 -1.27 -20.07 6.87
N GLN A 187 -1.84 -21.27 6.73
CA GLN A 187 -3.28 -21.54 6.92
C GLN A 187 -3.64 -21.68 8.42
N ARG A 188 -4.93 -21.49 8.74
CA ARG A 188 -5.49 -21.63 10.10
C ARG A 188 -6.12 -23.00 10.33
N THR A 189 -5.95 -23.53 11.54
CA THR A 189 -6.82 -24.55 12.14
C THR A 189 -7.29 -24.17 13.56
N GLN A 190 -8.44 -24.72 13.91
CA GLN A 190 -9.17 -24.60 15.18
C GLN A 190 -9.17 -26.01 15.80
N LEU A 191 -9.01 -26.24 17.10
CA LEU A 191 -9.34 -25.49 18.32
C LEU A 191 -8.25 -25.75 19.41
N ASP A 192 -8.08 -24.87 20.39
CA ASP A 192 -7.92 -25.20 21.84
C ASP A 192 -7.54 -23.98 22.70
N LEU A 193 -7.71 -24.09 24.02
CA LEU A 193 -7.78 -22.98 24.99
C LEU A 193 -6.45 -22.41 25.52
N ASP A 194 -5.31 -23.02 25.22
CA ASP A 194 -3.97 -22.49 25.49
C ASP A 194 -3.19 -22.48 24.16
N ARG A 195 -2.88 -21.30 23.60
CA ARG A 195 -2.21 -21.21 22.29
C ARG A 195 -0.73 -20.87 22.41
N ALA A 196 0.09 -21.91 22.29
CA ALA A 196 1.50 -21.80 21.95
C ALA A 196 1.70 -21.04 20.63
N PHE A 197 2.76 -20.22 20.57
CA PHE A 197 3.16 -19.49 19.36
C PHE A 197 3.35 -20.45 18.17
N PRO A 198 2.75 -20.18 16.99
CA PRO A 198 2.78 -21.07 15.82
C PRO A 198 4.10 -20.95 15.02
N GLY A 199 5.23 -21.09 15.71
CA GLY A 199 6.58 -20.98 15.15
C GLY A 199 7.61 -21.63 16.06
N ASN A 200 8.88 -21.25 15.91
CA ASN A 200 10.00 -21.73 16.73
C ASN A 200 10.51 -20.63 17.69
N GLU A 201 11.38 -21.01 18.64
CA GLU A 201 11.93 -20.09 19.65
C GLU A 201 12.70 -18.91 19.04
N ALA A 202 13.35 -19.12 17.89
CA ALA A 202 14.01 -18.05 17.14
C ALA A 202 12.98 -17.01 16.67
N GLY A 203 11.97 -17.40 15.89
CA GLY A 203 10.92 -16.50 15.43
C GLY A 203 10.04 -15.89 16.53
N PHE A 204 9.96 -16.56 17.69
CA PHE A 204 9.29 -16.02 18.88
C PHE A 204 10.08 -14.86 19.51
N ARG A 205 11.42 -14.95 19.52
CA ARG A 205 12.32 -13.93 20.10
C ARG A 205 12.88 -12.94 19.09
N SER A 206 12.76 -13.20 17.79
CA SER A 206 13.18 -12.30 16.72
C SER A 206 12.59 -10.90 16.93
N LEU A 207 13.46 -9.90 16.87
CA LEU A 207 13.03 -8.51 16.84
C LEU A 207 12.44 -8.18 15.47
N LEU A 208 11.26 -7.57 15.48
CA LEU A 208 10.60 -6.99 14.34
C LEU A 208 10.18 -5.55 14.67
N THR A 209 10.08 -4.70 13.66
CA THR A 209 9.59 -3.33 13.81
C THR A 209 8.30 -3.19 13.00
N PRO A 210 7.13 -3.42 13.62
CA PRO A 210 5.86 -3.40 12.91
C PRO A 210 5.47 -1.97 12.50
N VAL A 211 4.55 -1.89 11.54
CA VAL A 211 3.90 -0.65 11.14
C VAL A 211 2.41 -0.87 11.00
N SER A 212 1.63 -0.02 11.66
CA SER A 212 0.18 -0.05 11.64
C SER A 212 -0.34 0.42 10.30
N GLU A 213 -1.50 -0.10 9.90
CA GLU A 213 -2.21 0.37 8.72
C GLU A 213 -2.41 1.89 8.76
N LYS A 214 -2.78 2.45 9.92
CA LYS A 214 -2.97 3.89 10.13
C LYS A 214 -1.73 4.71 9.76
N ILE A 215 -0.54 4.28 10.17
CA ILE A 215 0.71 4.98 9.87
C ILE A 215 1.16 4.72 8.43
N LEU A 216 1.04 3.48 7.91
CA LEU A 216 1.27 3.16 6.50
C LEU A 216 0.52 4.12 5.55
N GLY A 217 -0.79 4.28 5.77
CA GLY A 217 -1.62 5.19 4.97
C GLY A 217 -1.21 6.66 5.12
N ARG A 218 -0.79 7.08 6.32
CA ARG A 218 -0.36 8.46 6.61
C ARG A 218 1.00 8.81 6.02
N ILE A 219 1.99 7.91 6.08
CA ILE A 219 3.30 8.17 5.47
C ILE A 219 3.17 8.22 3.95
N ALA A 220 2.39 7.32 3.33
CA ALA A 220 2.11 7.37 1.90
C ALA A 220 1.51 8.73 1.46
N ILE A 221 0.50 9.22 2.20
CA ILE A 221 -0.11 10.54 1.93
C ILE A 221 0.87 11.69 2.22
N HIS A 222 1.66 11.61 3.30
CA HIS A 222 2.63 12.65 3.65
C HIS A 222 3.72 12.78 2.58
N ALA A 223 4.34 11.66 2.18
CA ALA A 223 5.34 11.63 1.12
C ALA A 223 4.79 12.19 -0.19
N ALA A 224 3.55 11.83 -0.54
CA ALA A 224 2.92 12.29 -1.76
C ALA A 224 2.57 13.79 -1.76
N LEU A 225 2.31 14.39 -0.59
CA LEU A 225 2.06 15.83 -0.42
C LEU A 225 3.33 16.67 -0.16
N ASN A 226 4.51 16.04 -0.01
CA ASN A 226 5.78 16.72 0.27
C ASN A 226 6.87 16.30 -0.74
N PRO A 227 6.68 16.53 -2.06
CA PRO A 227 7.67 16.15 -3.07
C PRO A 227 9.02 16.88 -2.90
N ASP A 228 9.02 18.03 -2.23
CA ASP A 228 10.22 18.78 -1.82
C ASP A 228 11.12 18.00 -0.83
N LYS A 229 10.51 17.15 0.01
CA LYS A 229 11.21 16.35 1.04
C LYS A 229 11.35 14.89 0.64
N CYS A 230 10.34 14.35 -0.05
CA CYS A 230 10.12 12.92 -0.28
C CYS A 230 10.16 12.51 -1.76
N GLY A 231 10.15 13.47 -2.70
CA GLY A 231 10.20 13.18 -4.13
C GLY A 231 11.51 12.48 -4.52
N GLN A 232 11.41 11.52 -5.44
CA GLN A 232 12.54 10.72 -5.94
C GLN A 232 13.33 9.96 -4.86
N LYS A 233 12.70 9.64 -3.72
CA LYS A 233 13.31 8.88 -2.61
C LYS A 233 12.51 7.62 -2.28
N ILE A 234 13.22 6.62 -1.78
CA ILE A 234 12.66 5.51 -1.02
C ILE A 234 12.54 5.97 0.43
N ILE A 235 11.54 5.46 1.14
CA ILE A 235 11.26 5.80 2.54
C ILE A 235 10.82 4.51 3.25
N ASN A 236 11.54 4.10 4.29
CA ASN A 236 11.16 3.00 5.15
C ASN A 236 9.93 3.37 6.00
N LEU A 237 9.05 2.40 6.23
CA LEU A 237 7.75 2.62 6.90
C LEU A 237 7.71 1.85 8.22
N MET A 238 7.69 2.57 9.35
CA MET A 238 7.70 2.03 10.71
C MET A 238 6.76 2.83 11.63
N ASP A 239 6.12 2.19 12.61
CA ASP A 239 5.33 2.92 13.63
C ASP A 239 6.21 3.68 14.62
N ASN A 240 7.33 3.06 15.00
CA ASN A 240 8.25 3.54 16.02
C ASN A 240 9.64 2.91 15.84
N ASP A 241 10.69 3.52 16.41
CA ASP A 241 12.07 3.02 16.37
C ASP A 241 12.30 1.74 17.20
N ARG A 242 11.61 1.59 18.34
CA ARG A 242 11.65 0.40 19.19
C ARG A 242 11.10 -0.82 18.44
N SER A 243 12.00 -1.75 18.11
CA SER A 243 11.64 -3.13 17.78
C SER A 243 11.00 -3.88 18.96
N VAL A 244 10.13 -4.84 18.62
CA VAL A 244 9.42 -5.73 19.55
C VAL A 244 9.55 -7.17 19.07
N SER A 245 9.30 -8.12 19.96
CA SER A 245 9.32 -9.57 19.67
C SER A 245 7.92 -10.18 19.73
N PHE A 246 7.75 -11.37 19.14
CA PHE A 246 6.51 -12.14 19.35
C PHE A 246 6.37 -12.63 20.80
N ALA A 247 7.44 -12.68 21.59
CA ALA A 247 7.37 -12.90 23.03
C ALA A 247 6.63 -11.76 23.78
N GLU A 248 6.68 -10.52 23.27
CA GLU A 248 5.88 -9.40 23.78
C GLU A 248 4.49 -9.35 23.15
N LEU A 249 4.38 -9.56 21.83
CA LEU A 249 3.13 -9.40 21.09
C LEU A 249 2.14 -10.56 21.26
N TRP A 250 2.62 -11.81 21.30
CA TRP A 250 1.74 -12.99 21.26
C TRP A 250 0.81 -13.13 22.48
N PRO A 251 1.24 -12.83 23.74
CA PRO A 251 0.33 -12.78 24.87
C PRO A 251 -0.82 -11.78 24.69
N ALA A 252 -0.53 -10.58 24.15
CA ALA A 252 -1.55 -9.56 23.89
C ALA A 252 -2.50 -9.96 22.75
N ILE A 253 -1.96 -10.51 21.65
CA ILE A 253 -2.74 -11.01 20.51
C ILE A 253 -3.67 -12.14 20.95
N ALA A 254 -3.18 -13.09 21.75
CA ALA A 254 -4.01 -14.18 22.28
C ALA A 254 -5.10 -13.65 23.21
N ASN A 255 -4.76 -12.74 24.13
CA ASN A 255 -5.69 -12.15 25.09
C ASN A 255 -6.83 -11.37 24.41
N TRP A 256 -6.58 -10.75 23.24
CA TRP A 256 -7.62 -10.12 22.42
C TRP A 256 -8.73 -11.10 21.99
N PHE A 257 -8.41 -12.40 21.84
CA PHE A 257 -9.38 -13.46 21.56
C PHE A 257 -9.84 -14.23 22.81
N GLY A 258 -9.55 -13.71 24.01
CA GLY A 258 -9.83 -14.39 25.28
C GLY A 258 -8.95 -15.62 25.56
N LEU A 259 -7.83 -15.76 24.84
CA LEU A 259 -6.90 -16.88 24.96
C LEU A 259 -5.64 -16.49 25.73
N LYS A 260 -5.02 -17.46 26.39
CA LYS A 260 -3.69 -17.28 26.97
C LYS A 260 -2.62 -17.58 25.91
N GLY A 261 -1.75 -16.61 25.65
CA GLY A 261 -0.65 -16.75 24.70
C GLY A 261 0.57 -17.35 25.38
N LEU A 262 1.02 -18.50 24.89
CA LEU A 262 2.21 -19.20 25.38
C LEU A 262 3.36 -19.13 24.35
N GLY A 263 4.59 -19.36 24.82
CA GLY A 263 5.73 -19.57 23.92
C GLY A 263 5.57 -20.81 23.02
N PRO A 264 6.46 -20.99 22.03
CA PRO A 264 6.40 -22.14 21.14
C PRO A 264 6.59 -23.45 21.91
N ARG A 265 6.04 -24.54 21.38
CA ARG A 265 6.18 -25.86 22.01
C ARG A 265 7.66 -26.27 21.96
N LYS A 266 8.25 -26.60 23.11
CA LYS A 266 9.56 -27.25 23.13
C LYS A 266 9.46 -28.60 22.40
N LEU A 267 10.37 -28.85 21.48
CA LEU A 267 10.55 -30.20 20.94
C LEU A 267 11.02 -31.10 22.09
N VAL A 268 10.26 -32.16 22.37
CA VAL A 268 10.71 -33.23 23.25
C VAL A 268 11.60 -34.14 22.41
N THR A 269 12.91 -34.00 22.55
CA THR A 269 13.85 -35.00 22.04
C THR A 269 13.68 -36.27 22.87
N LEU A 270 13.37 -37.37 22.20
CA LEU A 270 13.40 -38.74 22.74
C LEU A 270 14.81 -39.32 22.59
#